data_AF-A0A6P7X2A4-F1
#
_entry.id   AF-A0A6P7X2A4-F1
#
_cell.length_a   1.000
_cell.length_b   1.000
_cell.length_c   1.000
_cell.angle_alpha   90.00
_cell.angle_beta   90.00
_cell.angle_gamma   90.00
#
_symmetry.space_group_name_H-M   'P 1'
#
loop_
_entity.id
_entity.type
_entity.pdbx_description
1 polymer ?
#
loop_
_entity_poly.entity_id
_entity_poly.type
_entity_poly.pdbx_seq_one_letter_code
_entity_poly.pdbx_strand_id
1 'polypeptide(L)'
;MDQDSPKNAAAEITVTSNGELDDSLEHSFNRDLKRSLPAGLGLSETQITSHGFDGNKEGIIEAGPFQDKGSSLPPMSPVISPSSAAASRLAGQGNDLIVPPGGLRTQQKSGPVVLAEEPKNPAMEKLELVRRWSLNTYKCTRQLISEKLGRGSRTVDLELESQIEILRDNKKKYENILKLAQTLSSQLYQMVQTQRLLGDAFADLSLKSLELHEEFGYNADTQKLLAKNGETLLGAINFFISSVNTLVNKTIEDTLMTVKQYETARIEYDAYRTDLEELNLGPRDATTLPKIEQSQQLFQLHKEKYDKMRNDVSVKLKFLEENKVKVLHNQLVLFHNAIAAYFAGNQKQLDQTLKQFHIKLKNPGVDAPSWLEEQ
;
A
#
# COMPACT_ATOMS: atom_id res chain seq x y z
N MET A 1 -54.66 -33.85 -10.19
CA MET A 1 -53.62 -34.27 -11.17
C MET A 1 -53.34 -33.00 -11.90
N ASP A 2 -52.36 -32.23 -11.44
CA ASP A 2 -52.15 -30.88 -11.92
C ASP A 2 -50.66 -30.74 -12.16
N GLN A 3 -50.30 -30.65 -13.45
CA GLN A 3 -48.97 -30.28 -13.88
C GLN A 3 -48.90 -28.76 -13.86
N ASP A 4 -47.87 -28.20 -13.25
CA ASP A 4 -47.47 -26.82 -13.52
C ASP A 4 -45.97 -26.79 -13.81
N SER A 5 -45.60 -26.17 -14.93
CA SER A 5 -44.22 -26.16 -15.43
C SER A 5 -43.43 -24.99 -14.84
N PRO A 6 -42.11 -25.13 -14.60
CA PRO A 6 -41.31 -24.02 -14.13
C PRO A 6 -41.21 -22.93 -15.22
N LYS A 7 -41.63 -21.71 -14.89
CA LYS A 7 -41.47 -20.54 -15.75
C LYS A 7 -39.99 -20.17 -15.83
N ASN A 8 -39.51 -19.88 -17.05
CA ASN A 8 -38.15 -19.39 -17.29
C ASN A 8 -37.86 -18.15 -16.44
N ALA A 9 -36.76 -18.20 -15.68
CA ALA A 9 -36.17 -17.00 -15.11
C ALA A 9 -35.54 -16.18 -16.26
N ALA A 10 -36.13 -15.02 -16.55
CA ALA A 10 -35.50 -14.06 -17.46
C ALA A 10 -34.21 -13.54 -16.81
N ALA A 11 -33.12 -13.48 -17.60
CA ALA A 11 -31.86 -12.94 -17.12
C ALA A 11 -31.99 -11.41 -16.94
N GLU A 12 -32.03 -10.94 -15.69
CA GLU A 12 -31.87 -9.52 -15.38
C GLU A 12 -30.42 -9.11 -15.68
N ILE A 13 -30.25 -8.23 -16.68
CA ILE A 13 -28.95 -7.64 -17.01
C ILE A 13 -28.78 -6.38 -16.16
N THR A 14 -28.11 -6.52 -15.02
CA THR A 14 -27.76 -5.38 -14.15
C THR A 14 -26.69 -4.53 -14.83
N VAL A 15 -27.08 -3.34 -15.31
CA VAL A 15 -26.14 -2.36 -15.87
C VAL A 15 -25.44 -1.61 -14.73
N THR A 16 -24.19 -1.95 -14.45
CA THR A 16 -23.34 -1.18 -13.52
C THR A 16 -22.70 0.01 -14.24
N SER A 17 -22.73 1.18 -13.58
CA SER A 17 -21.93 2.33 -14.01
C SER A 17 -20.48 2.09 -13.60
N ASN A 18 -19.57 2.06 -14.57
CA ASN A 18 -18.19 1.60 -14.48
C ASN A 18 -18.09 0.07 -14.38
N GLY A 19 -17.46 -0.55 -15.38
CA GLY A 19 -17.35 -2.02 -15.51
C GLY A 19 -16.29 -2.64 -14.61
N GLU A 20 -16.49 -2.56 -13.30
CA GLU A 20 -15.78 -3.38 -12.32
C GLU A 20 -16.53 -4.70 -12.12
N LEU A 21 -15.79 -5.80 -11.99
CA LEU A 21 -16.34 -7.11 -11.61
C LEU A 21 -16.40 -7.19 -10.08
N ASP A 22 -17.52 -7.70 -9.56
CA ASP A 22 -17.78 -7.83 -8.12
C ASP A 22 -16.87 -8.87 -7.46
N ASP A 23 -16.02 -8.44 -6.53
CA ASP A 23 -15.05 -9.27 -5.80
C ASP A 23 -15.62 -9.70 -4.42
N SER A 24 -16.91 -10.05 -4.40
CA SER A 24 -17.71 -10.24 -3.18
C SER A 24 -17.29 -11.41 -2.29
N LEU A 25 -16.41 -12.30 -2.77
CA LEU A 25 -15.90 -13.45 -2.02
C LEU A 25 -14.80 -13.06 -0.99
N GLU A 26 -13.89 -12.14 -1.31
CA GLU A 26 -12.83 -11.68 -0.38
C GLU A 26 -13.40 -10.89 0.81
N HIS A 27 -14.54 -10.21 0.61
CA HIS A 27 -15.22 -9.42 1.64
C HIS A 27 -16.05 -10.23 2.66
N SER A 28 -16.29 -11.53 2.41
CA SER A 28 -16.94 -12.40 3.40
C SER A 28 -15.98 -12.77 4.53
N PHE A 29 -14.79 -13.27 4.16
CA PHE A 29 -13.77 -13.77 5.11
C PHE A 29 -13.26 -12.67 6.07
N ASN A 30 -13.08 -11.45 5.55
CA ASN A 30 -12.71 -10.28 6.34
C ASN A 30 -13.79 -9.83 7.35
N ARG A 31 -15.04 -10.23 7.16
CA ARG A 31 -16.17 -9.88 8.02
C ARG A 31 -16.28 -10.83 9.22
N ASP A 32 -16.03 -12.12 8.99
CA ASP A 32 -16.04 -13.13 10.04
C ASP A 32 -14.84 -13.00 10.99
N LEU A 33 -13.64 -12.69 10.47
CA LEU A 33 -12.46 -12.43 11.31
C LEU A 33 -12.62 -11.19 12.22
N LYS A 34 -13.39 -10.19 11.78
CA LYS A 34 -13.74 -9.01 12.61
C LYS A 34 -14.79 -9.32 13.67
N ARG A 35 -15.51 -10.44 13.56
CA ARG A 35 -16.58 -10.84 14.49
C ARG A 35 -16.08 -11.73 15.64
N SER A 36 -14.86 -12.26 15.53
CA SER A 36 -14.24 -13.17 16.51
C SER A 36 -13.30 -12.49 17.53
N LEU A 37 -13.21 -11.16 17.54
CA LEU A 37 -12.33 -10.40 18.45
C LEU A 37 -13.17 -9.56 19.43
N PRO A 38 -13.06 -9.78 20.76
CA PRO A 38 -13.65 -8.88 21.75
C PRO A 38 -13.04 -7.48 21.66
N ALA A 39 -13.88 -6.44 21.67
CA ALA A 39 -13.43 -5.06 21.64
C ALA A 39 -12.80 -4.67 23.00
N GLY A 40 -11.50 -4.37 23.02
CA GLY A 40 -10.82 -3.97 24.26
C GLY A 40 -9.29 -4.00 24.21
N LEU A 41 -8.66 -3.32 23.25
CA LEU A 41 -7.20 -3.15 23.21
C LEU A 41 -6.82 -1.70 23.54
N GLY A 42 -6.90 -1.36 24.84
CA GLY A 42 -6.18 -0.22 25.39
C GLY A 42 -4.70 -0.58 25.57
N LEU A 43 -3.91 -0.44 24.52
CA LEU A 43 -2.45 -0.61 24.57
C LEU A 43 -1.79 0.77 24.55
N SER A 44 -1.29 1.17 25.71
CA SER A 44 -0.49 2.40 25.87
C SER A 44 0.77 2.34 25.00
N GLU A 45 1.03 3.45 24.32
CA GLU A 45 2.14 3.65 23.39
C GLU A 45 3.48 3.36 24.05
N THR A 46 4.08 2.18 23.78
CA THR A 46 5.38 1.78 24.33
C THR A 46 6.49 2.33 23.44
N GLN A 47 6.85 3.58 23.68
CA GLN A 47 7.90 4.29 22.96
C GLN A 47 9.28 3.74 23.35
N ILE A 48 9.86 2.87 22.52
CA ILE A 48 11.23 2.35 22.73
C ILE A 48 12.23 3.44 22.36
N THR A 49 12.67 4.22 23.36
CA THR A 49 13.78 5.17 23.21
C THR A 49 15.11 4.46 23.41
N SER A 50 16.01 4.56 22.42
CA SER A 50 17.35 3.98 22.49
C SER A 50 18.29 4.85 23.34
N HIS A 51 18.35 4.60 24.65
CA HIS A 51 19.43 5.11 25.49
C HIS A 51 20.56 4.08 25.55
N GLY A 52 21.77 4.51 25.19
CA GLY A 52 22.97 3.68 25.27
C GLY A 52 23.30 3.31 26.71
N PHE A 53 23.75 2.07 26.91
CA PHE A 53 24.21 1.58 28.20
C PHE A 53 25.63 1.03 28.05
N ASP A 54 26.56 1.56 28.84
CA ASP A 54 27.94 1.08 28.88
C ASP A 54 27.98 -0.38 29.36
N GLY A 55 28.44 -1.27 28.50
CA GLY A 55 28.55 -2.70 28.77
C GLY A 55 29.95 -3.07 29.25
N ASN A 56 30.10 -3.38 30.53
CA ASN A 56 31.33 -3.98 31.04
C ASN A 56 31.37 -5.47 30.63
N LYS A 57 32.25 -5.79 29.68
CA LYS A 57 32.82 -7.09 29.29
C LYS A 57 32.14 -8.39 29.77
N GLU A 58 31.68 -9.22 28.82
CA GLU A 58 32.33 -10.50 28.49
C GLU A 58 31.67 -11.22 27.29
N GLY A 59 32.48 -11.87 26.43
CA GLY A 59 32.02 -12.96 25.54
C GLY A 59 31.30 -12.62 24.23
N ILE A 60 31.97 -11.96 23.26
CA ILE A 60 31.52 -11.90 21.86
C ILE A 60 32.42 -12.80 20.99
N ILE A 61 31.81 -13.61 20.13
CA ILE A 61 32.50 -14.40 19.10
C ILE A 61 32.75 -13.50 17.89
N GLU A 62 34.01 -13.42 17.47
CA GLU A 62 34.49 -12.48 16.47
C GLU A 62 34.28 -12.99 15.03
N ALA A 63 33.75 -12.14 14.15
CA ALA A 63 33.81 -12.29 12.71
C ALA A 63 34.45 -11.02 12.11
N GLY A 64 35.56 -11.20 11.40
CA GLY A 64 36.54 -10.12 11.16
C GLY A 64 36.09 -8.99 10.21
N PRO A 65 36.69 -7.79 10.33
CA PRO A 65 36.28 -6.60 9.57
C PRO A 65 37.01 -6.42 8.23
N PHE A 66 36.29 -5.94 7.22
CA PHE A 66 36.89 -5.24 6.08
C PHE A 66 36.93 -3.73 6.37
N GLN A 67 38.10 -3.10 6.20
CA GLN A 67 38.28 -1.64 6.28
C GLN A 67 38.83 -1.08 4.97
N ASP A 68 38.21 -0.03 4.45
CA ASP A 68 38.87 1.22 4.03
C ASP A 68 37.82 2.34 4.02
N LYS A 69 37.87 3.28 4.97
CA LYS A 69 38.52 4.62 4.89
C LYS A 69 37.82 5.63 3.98
N GLY A 70 37.24 6.67 4.59
CA GLY A 70 36.71 7.83 3.86
C GLY A 70 35.98 8.89 4.70
N SER A 71 36.75 9.76 5.40
CA SER A 71 36.39 11.13 5.86
C SER A 71 35.07 11.43 6.59
N SER A 72 35.18 12.06 7.76
CA SER A 72 34.10 12.53 8.64
C SER A 72 33.63 13.98 8.40
N LEU A 73 32.32 14.21 8.27
CA LEU A 73 31.64 15.48 8.56
C LEU A 73 30.19 15.22 9.05
N PRO A 74 29.63 16.01 9.99
CA PRO A 74 28.29 15.80 10.53
C PRO A 74 27.18 16.42 9.66
N PRO A 75 26.00 15.80 9.52
CA PRO A 75 24.87 16.40 8.81
C PRO A 75 24.17 17.45 9.69
N MET A 76 24.10 18.69 9.20
CA MET A 76 23.25 19.73 9.80
C MET A 76 21.78 19.55 9.42
N SER A 77 20.88 19.76 10.37
CA SER A 77 19.43 19.67 10.18
C SER A 77 18.87 20.90 9.43
N PRO A 78 18.19 20.76 8.28
CA PRO A 78 17.43 21.84 7.69
C PRO A 78 16.04 21.93 8.33
N VAL A 79 15.87 22.87 9.26
CA VAL A 79 14.54 23.30 9.72
C VAL A 79 13.89 24.11 8.59
N ILE A 80 12.86 23.55 7.95
CA ILE A 80 12.07 24.25 6.93
C ILE A 80 10.70 24.59 7.52
N SER A 81 10.52 25.86 7.90
CA SER A 81 9.25 26.40 8.35
C SER A 81 8.27 26.55 7.16
N PRO A 82 7.01 26.08 7.26
CA PRO A 82 6.02 26.34 6.22
C PRO A 82 5.61 27.81 6.20
N SER A 83 5.61 28.42 5.01
CA SER A 83 5.29 29.83 4.80
C SER A 83 3.80 30.16 4.93
N SER A 84 3.50 31.34 5.48
CA SER A 84 2.14 31.87 5.67
C SER A 84 1.38 32.07 4.34
N ALA A 85 0.53 31.10 3.98
CA ALA A 85 -0.36 31.18 2.81
C ALA A 85 -1.66 30.35 2.95
N ALA A 86 -2.21 30.21 4.17
CA ALA A 86 -3.44 29.46 4.42
C ALA A 86 -4.25 29.98 5.63
N ALA A 87 -4.44 31.30 5.73
CA ALA A 87 -5.34 31.93 6.68
C ALA A 87 -6.11 33.08 6.01
N SER A 88 -7.33 33.34 6.47
CA SER A 88 -8.27 34.37 5.98
C SER A 88 -9.11 34.05 4.74
N ARG A 89 -10.18 33.25 4.93
CA ARG A 89 -11.48 33.51 4.30
C ARG A 89 -12.61 33.38 5.33
N LEU A 90 -12.97 34.54 5.87
CA LEU A 90 -14.11 34.82 6.76
C LEU A 90 -15.43 34.45 6.01
N ALA A 91 -16.51 33.94 6.60
CA ALA A 91 -17.16 34.13 7.90
C ALA A 91 -17.78 35.53 8.10
N GLY A 92 -19.12 35.64 8.04
CA GLY A 92 -19.88 36.80 8.53
C GLY A 92 -20.62 37.63 7.47
N GLN A 93 -21.92 37.36 7.30
CA GLN A 93 -22.91 38.36 6.87
C GLN A 93 -23.37 39.17 8.10
N GLY A 94 -23.74 40.45 7.94
CA GLY A 94 -24.44 41.19 9.00
C GLY A 94 -24.43 42.73 8.90
N ASN A 95 -25.50 43.26 8.29
CA ASN A 95 -26.24 44.49 8.63
C ASN A 95 -25.55 45.87 8.87
N ASP A 96 -25.93 46.80 7.98
CA ASP A 96 -26.80 47.98 8.27
C ASP A 96 -26.30 49.43 8.45
N LEU A 97 -27.00 50.29 7.66
CA LEU A 97 -27.53 51.64 7.96
C LEU A 97 -26.58 52.85 8.11
N ILE A 98 -26.71 53.84 7.19
CA ILE A 98 -27.35 55.18 7.41
C ILE A 98 -27.26 56.08 6.14
N VAL A 99 -28.29 56.92 5.93
CA VAL A 99 -28.66 57.73 4.74
C VAL A 99 -29.45 58.97 5.28
N PRO A 100 -29.35 60.25 4.79
CA PRO A 100 -29.69 60.65 3.41
C PRO A 100 -28.71 61.64 2.64
N PRO A 101 -29.01 62.93 2.28
CA PRO A 101 -29.13 63.24 0.83
C PRO A 101 -28.50 64.54 0.25
N GLY A 102 -28.42 64.58 -1.10
CA GLY A 102 -28.82 65.77 -1.88
C GLY A 102 -27.80 66.37 -2.88
N GLY A 103 -28.23 66.68 -4.11
CA GLY A 103 -27.49 67.53 -5.05
C GLY A 103 -27.67 67.19 -6.55
N LEU A 104 -28.05 68.18 -7.38
CA LEU A 104 -28.44 68.03 -8.79
C LEU A 104 -27.28 68.04 -9.83
N ARG A 105 -27.58 67.46 -11.01
CA ARG A 105 -27.27 67.90 -12.41
C ARG A 105 -26.04 67.38 -13.20
N THR A 106 -26.37 66.55 -14.20
CA THR A 106 -25.93 66.56 -15.63
C THR A 106 -24.44 66.54 -16.01
N GLN A 107 -24.03 65.47 -16.73
CA GLN A 107 -23.48 65.58 -18.09
C GLN A 107 -23.57 64.24 -18.86
N GLN A 108 -23.87 64.30 -20.16
CA GLN A 108 -23.76 63.15 -21.07
C GLN A 108 -22.29 62.99 -21.53
N LYS A 109 -21.83 61.76 -21.69
CA LYS A 109 -20.79 61.41 -22.69
C LYS A 109 -20.85 59.92 -23.03
N SER A 110 -20.85 59.62 -24.32
CA SER A 110 -20.82 58.24 -24.83
C SER A 110 -19.50 57.55 -24.48
N GLY A 111 -19.59 56.30 -23.99
CA GLY A 111 -18.48 55.34 -23.96
C GLY A 111 -18.79 54.16 -24.89
N PRO A 112 -17.79 53.37 -25.30
CA PRO A 112 -17.99 52.28 -26.23
C PRO A 112 -18.88 51.19 -25.63
N VAL A 113 -19.68 50.53 -26.48
CA VAL A 113 -20.41 49.32 -26.12
C VAL A 113 -19.38 48.23 -25.81
N VAL A 114 -19.09 48.04 -24.53
CA VAL A 114 -18.52 46.78 -24.06
C VAL A 114 -19.59 45.73 -24.31
N LEU A 115 -19.32 44.83 -25.26
CA LEU A 115 -20.04 43.57 -25.34
C LEU A 115 -19.76 42.85 -24.01
N ALA A 116 -20.73 42.92 -23.09
CA ALA A 116 -20.69 42.08 -21.91
C ALA A 116 -20.67 40.63 -22.41
N GLU A 117 -19.60 39.90 -22.10
CA GLU A 117 -19.66 38.45 -22.19
C GLU A 117 -20.81 38.02 -21.27
N GLU A 118 -21.89 37.49 -21.86
CA GLU A 118 -22.98 36.98 -21.04
C GLU A 118 -22.41 35.93 -20.08
N PRO A 119 -22.76 35.98 -18.78
CA PRO A 119 -22.31 34.97 -17.83
C PRO A 119 -22.91 33.63 -18.27
N LYS A 120 -22.08 32.79 -18.91
CA LYS A 120 -22.47 31.48 -19.42
C LYS A 120 -23.24 30.75 -18.33
N ASN A 121 -24.50 30.42 -18.63
CA ASN A 121 -25.40 29.82 -17.66
C ASN A 121 -24.73 28.56 -17.06
N PRO A 122 -24.51 28.48 -15.73
CA PRO A 122 -23.84 27.33 -15.11
C PRO A 122 -24.50 25.98 -15.39
N ALA A 123 -25.79 25.96 -15.74
CA ALA A 123 -26.47 24.75 -16.20
C ALA A 123 -26.02 24.30 -17.60
N MET A 124 -25.75 25.24 -18.50
CA MET A 124 -25.24 24.96 -19.85
C MET A 124 -23.79 24.46 -19.82
N GLU A 125 -22.94 25.02 -18.96
CA GLU A 125 -21.56 24.54 -18.79
C GLU A 125 -21.53 23.11 -18.24
N LYS A 126 -22.41 22.78 -17.29
CA LYS A 126 -22.60 21.41 -16.79
C LYS A 126 -23.11 20.46 -17.88
N LEU A 127 -24.06 20.90 -18.71
CA LEU A 127 -24.57 20.09 -19.82
C LEU A 127 -23.48 19.80 -20.86
N GLU A 128 -22.68 20.80 -21.23
CA GLU A 128 -21.55 20.62 -22.14
C GLU A 128 -20.42 19.75 -21.55
N LEU A 129 -20.18 19.83 -20.24
CA LEU A 129 -19.27 18.92 -19.54
C LEU A 129 -19.75 17.46 -19.61
N VAL A 130 -21.04 17.22 -19.34
CA VAL A 130 -21.65 15.89 -19.46
C VAL A 130 -21.61 15.38 -20.91
N ARG A 131 -21.85 16.25 -21.90
CA ARG A 131 -21.77 15.91 -23.32
C ARG A 131 -20.35 15.54 -23.75
N ARG A 132 -19.34 16.29 -23.29
CA ARG A 132 -17.93 16.01 -23.57
C ARG A 132 -17.48 14.71 -22.91
N TRP A 133 -17.91 14.49 -21.66
CA TRP A 133 -17.63 13.26 -20.93
C TRP A 133 -18.26 12.04 -21.62
N SER A 134 -19.54 12.08 -21.99
CA SER A 134 -20.21 10.93 -22.62
C SER A 134 -19.61 10.57 -23.98
N LEU A 135 -19.23 11.58 -24.78
CA LEU A 135 -18.52 11.38 -26.04
C LEU A 135 -17.13 10.77 -25.82
N ASN A 136 -16.36 11.27 -24.84
CA ASN A 136 -15.04 10.74 -24.47
C ASN A 136 -15.14 9.27 -24.03
N THR A 137 -16.08 8.97 -23.12
CA THR A 137 -16.36 7.61 -22.63
C THR A 137 -16.74 6.67 -23.77
N TYR A 138 -17.60 7.11 -24.70
CA TYR A 138 -17.96 6.31 -25.89
C TYR A 138 -16.73 6.01 -26.76
N LYS A 139 -15.92 7.02 -27.09
CA LYS A 139 -14.69 6.86 -27.89
C LYS A 139 -13.71 5.88 -27.24
N CYS A 140 -13.43 6.05 -25.95
CA CYS A 140 -12.54 5.17 -25.19
C CYS A 140 -13.06 3.73 -25.10
N THR A 141 -14.38 3.56 -24.92
CA THR A 141 -15.03 2.24 -24.90
C THR A 141 -14.91 1.55 -26.26
N ARG A 142 -15.16 2.29 -27.36
CA ARG A 142 -15.01 1.80 -28.73
C ARG A 142 -13.55 1.39 -29.01
N GLN A 143 -12.58 2.22 -28.62
CA GLN A 143 -11.15 1.92 -28.74
C GLN A 143 -10.78 0.64 -27.98
N LEU A 144 -11.17 0.53 -26.70
CA LEU A 144 -10.87 -0.64 -25.86
C LEU A 144 -11.46 -1.94 -26.42
N ILE A 145 -12.70 -1.90 -26.95
CA ILE A 145 -13.33 -3.05 -27.61
C ILE A 145 -12.58 -3.40 -28.90
N SER A 146 -12.21 -2.41 -29.72
CA SER A 146 -11.45 -2.62 -30.95
C SER A 146 -10.08 -3.25 -30.69
N GLU A 147 -9.34 -2.80 -29.66
CA GLU A 147 -8.08 -3.41 -29.22
C GLU A 147 -8.31 -4.88 -28.82
N LYS A 148 -9.30 -5.18 -27.97
CA LYS A 148 -9.61 -6.55 -27.52
C LYS A 148 -10.02 -7.49 -28.65
N LEU A 149 -10.60 -6.97 -29.73
CA LEU A 149 -10.99 -7.73 -30.92
C LEU A 149 -9.88 -7.81 -31.98
N GLY A 150 -8.67 -7.27 -31.71
CA GLY A 150 -7.55 -7.26 -32.66
C GLY A 150 -7.78 -6.35 -33.88
N ARG A 151 -8.72 -5.39 -33.79
CA ARG A 151 -9.10 -4.46 -34.87
C ARG A 151 -8.61 -3.03 -34.64
N GLY A 152 -8.31 -2.66 -33.40
CA GLY A 152 -7.77 -1.35 -33.02
C GLY A 152 -6.25 -1.38 -32.91
N SER A 153 -5.59 -0.35 -33.44
CA SER A 153 -4.16 -0.11 -33.20
C SER A 153 -3.94 0.35 -31.75
N ARG A 154 -2.96 -0.25 -31.08
CA ARG A 154 -2.64 -0.06 -29.66
C ARG A 154 -1.29 0.62 -29.52
N THR A 155 -1.20 1.72 -28.77
CA THR A 155 0.07 2.30 -28.34
C THR A 155 0.71 1.43 -27.26
N VAL A 156 2.01 1.12 -27.40
CA VAL A 156 2.75 0.19 -26.53
C VAL A 156 4.09 0.80 -26.13
N ASP A 157 4.44 0.71 -24.85
CA ASP A 157 5.79 0.98 -24.33
C ASP A 157 6.29 -0.29 -23.65
N LEU A 158 7.14 -1.05 -24.33
CA LEU A 158 7.61 -2.36 -23.87
C LEU A 158 8.46 -2.28 -22.60
N GLU A 159 9.23 -1.22 -22.42
CA GLU A 159 10.06 -1.03 -21.23
C GLU A 159 9.18 -0.71 -20.02
N LEU A 160 8.26 0.24 -20.18
CA LEU A 160 7.36 0.65 -19.11
C LEU A 160 6.37 -0.46 -18.73
N GLU A 161 5.83 -1.21 -19.70
CA GLU A 161 4.97 -2.37 -19.43
C GLU A 161 5.72 -3.48 -18.68
N SER A 162 6.98 -3.76 -19.03
CA SER A 162 7.82 -4.71 -18.29
C SER A 162 8.04 -4.27 -16.83
N GLN A 163 8.34 -2.98 -16.59
CA GLN A 163 8.50 -2.44 -15.24
C GLN A 163 7.19 -2.48 -14.43
N ILE A 164 6.05 -2.19 -15.05
CA ILE A 164 4.73 -2.26 -14.43
C ILE A 164 4.38 -3.71 -14.05
N GLU A 165 4.69 -4.70 -14.88
CA GLU A 165 4.38 -6.10 -14.57
C GLU A 165 5.27 -6.63 -13.44
N ILE A 166 6.57 -6.27 -13.44
CA ILE A 166 7.48 -6.54 -12.32
C ILE A 166 6.94 -5.90 -11.01
N LEU A 167 6.38 -4.70 -11.06
CA LEU A 167 5.74 -4.07 -9.90
C LEU A 167 4.52 -4.86 -9.41
N ARG A 168 3.64 -5.29 -10.32
CA ARG A 168 2.43 -6.08 -10.00
C ARG A 168 2.78 -7.43 -9.37
N ASP A 169 3.78 -8.13 -9.90
CA ASP A 169 4.29 -9.38 -9.36
C ASP A 169 4.96 -9.19 -7.99
N ASN A 170 5.80 -8.16 -7.83
CA ASN A 170 6.40 -7.81 -6.54
C ASN A 170 5.34 -7.48 -5.48
N LYS A 171 4.26 -6.78 -5.81
CA LYS A 171 3.13 -6.53 -4.89
C LYS A 171 2.55 -7.85 -4.36
N LYS A 172 2.20 -8.79 -5.24
CA LYS A 172 1.65 -10.11 -4.88
C LYS A 172 2.61 -10.89 -3.96
N LYS A 173 3.92 -10.86 -4.26
CA LYS A 173 4.96 -11.51 -3.44
C LYS A 173 5.06 -10.90 -2.05
N TYR A 174 5.01 -9.57 -1.93
CA TYR A 174 5.05 -8.90 -0.63
C TYR A 174 3.74 -9.04 0.16
N GLU A 175 2.58 -9.10 -0.51
CA GLU A 175 1.30 -9.46 0.11
C GLU A 175 1.33 -10.88 0.71
N ASN A 176 1.95 -11.84 0.01
CA ASN A 176 2.13 -13.19 0.54
C ASN A 176 3.05 -13.21 1.78
N ILE A 177 4.18 -12.49 1.74
CA ILE A 177 5.06 -12.33 2.91
C ILE A 177 4.31 -11.69 4.08
N LEU A 178 3.49 -10.66 3.82
CA LEU A 178 2.69 -9.98 4.83
C LEU A 178 1.65 -10.93 5.46
N LYS A 179 0.94 -11.72 4.64
CA LYS A 179 -0.01 -12.76 5.10
C LYS A 179 0.70 -13.79 5.99
N LEU A 180 1.85 -14.31 5.56
CA LEU A 180 2.64 -15.28 6.33
C LEU A 180 3.14 -14.69 7.67
N ALA A 181 3.62 -13.44 7.67
CA ALA A 181 4.06 -12.77 8.90
C ALA A 181 2.89 -12.54 9.88
N GLN A 182 1.70 -12.19 9.38
CA GLN A 182 0.47 -12.09 10.18
C GLN A 182 0.06 -13.44 10.79
N THR A 183 0.13 -14.53 10.01
CA THR A 183 -0.10 -15.90 10.52
C THR A 183 0.90 -16.25 11.61
N LEU A 184 2.19 -15.98 11.41
CA LEU A 184 3.25 -16.22 12.39
C LEU A 184 3.03 -15.41 13.68
N SER A 185 2.69 -14.13 13.58
CA SER A 185 2.37 -13.28 14.74
C SER A 185 1.17 -13.82 15.54
N SER A 186 0.10 -14.23 14.84
CA SER A 186 -1.09 -14.82 15.47
C SER A 186 -0.76 -16.14 16.19
N GLN A 187 -0.01 -17.04 15.54
CA GLN A 187 0.41 -18.32 16.13
C GLN A 187 1.34 -18.13 17.33
N LEU A 188 2.33 -17.24 17.22
CA LEU A 188 3.23 -16.89 18.32
C LEU A 188 2.46 -16.28 19.50
N TYR A 189 1.46 -15.43 19.24
CA TYR A 189 0.61 -14.86 20.29
C TYR A 189 -0.13 -15.94 21.07
N GLN A 190 -0.77 -16.90 20.37
CA GLN A 190 -1.44 -18.03 21.02
C GLN A 190 -0.45 -18.88 21.83
N MET A 191 0.72 -19.19 21.26
CA MET A 191 1.77 -19.94 21.97
C MET A 191 2.20 -19.23 23.26
N VAL A 192 2.44 -17.92 23.22
CA VAL A 192 2.84 -17.13 24.40
C VAL A 192 1.75 -17.14 25.49
N GLN A 193 0.47 -17.08 25.14
CA GLN A 193 -0.59 -17.20 26.15
C GLN A 193 -0.66 -18.62 26.74
N THR A 194 -0.48 -19.67 25.92
CA THR A 194 -0.40 -21.06 26.43
C THR A 194 0.81 -21.24 27.35
N GLN A 195 1.98 -20.69 27.02
CA GLN A 195 3.19 -20.73 27.86
C GLN A 195 2.94 -20.06 29.22
N ARG A 196 2.25 -18.92 29.27
CA ARG A 196 1.85 -18.29 30.55
C ARG A 196 0.99 -19.21 31.40
N LEU A 197 -0.13 -19.69 30.85
CA LEU A 197 -1.08 -20.55 31.58
C LEU A 197 -0.42 -21.84 32.07
N LEU A 198 0.48 -22.43 31.27
CA LEU A 198 1.25 -23.60 31.65
C LEU A 198 2.27 -23.28 32.76
N GLY A 199 2.95 -22.14 32.68
CA GLY A 199 3.87 -21.67 33.72
C GLY A 199 3.17 -21.37 35.05
N ASP A 200 1.94 -20.86 35.02
CA ASP A 200 1.15 -20.62 36.23
C ASP A 200 0.59 -21.92 36.83
N ALA A 201 0.14 -22.86 36.00
CA ALA A 201 -0.27 -24.19 36.46
C ALA A 201 0.90 -24.96 37.11
N PHE A 202 2.11 -24.89 36.53
CA PHE A 202 3.30 -25.48 37.14
C PHE A 202 3.71 -24.77 38.45
N ALA A 203 3.60 -23.44 38.54
CA ALA A 203 3.88 -22.73 39.79
C ALA A 203 2.90 -23.13 40.91
N ASP A 204 1.62 -23.29 40.60
CA ASP A 204 0.60 -23.75 41.55
C ASP A 204 0.86 -25.19 42.03
N LEU A 205 1.27 -26.10 41.13
CA LEU A 205 1.63 -27.48 41.47
C LEU A 205 2.92 -27.56 42.30
N SER A 206 3.92 -26.74 41.99
CA SER A 206 5.17 -26.63 42.75
C SER A 206 4.91 -26.29 44.22
N LEU A 207 3.96 -25.40 44.52
CA LEU A 207 3.59 -25.03 45.89
C LEU A 207 2.78 -26.11 46.63
N LYS A 208 2.19 -27.07 45.90
CA LYS A 208 1.29 -28.11 46.46
C LYS A 208 1.94 -29.49 46.56
N SER A 209 2.94 -29.78 45.76
CA SER A 209 3.64 -31.07 45.73
C SER A 209 5.06 -30.91 46.27
N LEU A 210 5.26 -31.25 47.55
CA LEU A 210 6.58 -31.19 48.20
C LEU A 210 7.60 -32.14 47.57
N GLU A 211 7.14 -33.28 47.02
CA GLU A 211 8.00 -34.30 46.39
C GLU A 211 8.45 -33.92 44.97
N LEU A 212 7.75 -32.99 44.30
CA LEU A 212 8.01 -32.55 42.91
C LEU A 212 8.18 -31.02 42.83
N HIS A 213 8.52 -30.38 43.95
CA HIS A 213 8.56 -28.92 44.09
C HIS A 213 9.51 -28.28 43.08
N GLU A 214 10.71 -28.84 42.95
CA GLU A 214 11.79 -28.31 42.11
C GLU A 214 11.50 -28.53 40.62
N GLU A 215 10.98 -29.69 40.22
CA GLU A 215 10.64 -30.02 38.85
C GLU A 215 9.53 -29.13 38.31
N PHE A 216 8.47 -28.94 39.10
CA PHE A 216 7.40 -28.02 38.75
C PHE A 216 7.86 -26.56 38.75
N GLY A 217 8.69 -26.15 39.73
CA GLY A 217 9.25 -24.80 39.79
C GLY A 217 10.11 -24.48 38.56
N TYR A 218 11.03 -25.38 38.20
CA TYR A 218 11.91 -25.22 37.05
C TYR A 218 11.14 -25.11 35.72
N ASN A 219 10.09 -25.91 35.55
CA ASN A 219 9.22 -25.82 34.38
C ASN A 219 8.39 -24.54 34.38
N ALA A 220 7.90 -24.09 35.54
CA ALA A 220 7.18 -22.81 35.67
C ALA A 220 8.03 -21.62 35.22
N ASP A 221 9.26 -21.51 35.73
CA ASP A 221 10.18 -20.43 35.40
C ASP A 221 10.60 -20.46 33.92
N THR A 222 10.85 -21.65 33.38
CA THR A 222 11.19 -21.82 31.96
C THR A 222 10.05 -21.33 31.05
N GLN A 223 8.80 -21.70 31.34
CA GLN A 223 7.65 -21.26 30.53
C GLN A 223 7.39 -19.75 30.67
N LYS A 224 7.55 -19.19 31.88
CA LYS A 224 7.42 -17.74 32.11
C LYS A 224 8.50 -16.93 31.38
N LEU A 225 9.74 -17.42 31.33
CA LEU A 225 10.82 -16.81 30.56
C LEU A 225 10.54 -16.85 29.05
N LEU A 226 10.14 -18.02 28.51
CA LEU A 226 9.80 -18.18 27.10
C LEU A 226 8.66 -17.24 26.68
N ALA A 227 7.62 -17.12 27.50
CA ALA A 227 6.51 -16.20 27.26
C ALA A 227 6.97 -14.74 27.23
N LYS A 228 7.76 -14.29 28.21
CA LYS A 228 8.29 -12.92 28.29
C LYS A 228 9.16 -12.56 27.07
N ASN A 229 10.06 -13.46 26.67
CA ASN A 229 10.88 -13.25 25.47
C ASN A 229 10.02 -13.28 24.20
N GLY A 230 8.94 -14.09 24.19
CA GLY A 230 7.98 -14.18 23.10
C GLY A 230 7.17 -12.89 22.89
N GLU A 231 6.84 -12.15 23.95
CA GLU A 231 6.21 -10.83 23.84
C GLU A 231 7.12 -9.79 23.17
N THR A 232 8.42 -9.84 23.45
CA THR A 232 9.40 -8.96 22.80
C THR A 232 9.50 -9.29 21.30
N LEU A 233 9.51 -10.57 20.96
CA LEU A 233 9.48 -11.02 19.56
C LEU A 233 8.16 -10.61 18.85
N LEU A 234 7.01 -10.73 19.52
CA LEU A 234 5.71 -10.27 19.00
C LEU A 234 5.73 -8.77 18.67
N GLY A 235 6.34 -7.94 19.52
CA GLY A 235 6.53 -6.52 19.23
C GLY A 235 7.30 -6.29 17.92
N ALA A 236 8.42 -6.98 17.75
CA ALA A 236 9.25 -6.87 16.54
C ALA A 236 8.53 -7.38 15.26
N ILE A 237 7.83 -8.52 15.33
CA ILE A 237 7.07 -9.07 14.20
C ILE A 237 5.92 -8.12 13.82
N ASN A 238 5.20 -7.54 14.79
CA ASN A 238 4.12 -6.60 14.50
C ASN A 238 4.64 -5.27 13.92
N PHE A 239 5.83 -4.80 14.33
CA PHE A 239 6.50 -3.67 13.71
C PHE A 239 6.88 -3.94 12.24
N PHE A 240 7.41 -5.13 11.94
CA PHE A 240 7.68 -5.59 10.58
C PHE A 240 6.40 -5.62 9.72
N ILE A 241 5.32 -6.24 10.24
CA ILE A 241 4.00 -6.29 9.58
C ILE A 241 3.49 -4.89 9.24
N SER A 242 3.53 -3.95 10.20
CA SER A 242 3.06 -2.57 9.99
C SER A 242 3.86 -1.83 8.90
N SER A 243 5.17 -2.04 8.89
CA SER A 243 6.09 -1.42 7.93
C SER A 243 5.92 -1.98 6.51
N VAL A 244 5.84 -3.31 6.36
CA VAL A 244 5.59 -3.96 5.06
C VAL A 244 4.18 -3.64 4.56
N ASN A 245 3.17 -3.65 5.44
CA ASN A 245 1.81 -3.21 5.09
C ASN A 245 1.77 -1.78 4.56
N THR A 246 2.56 -0.86 5.13
CA THR A 246 2.67 0.52 4.63
C THR A 246 3.32 0.57 3.25
N LEU A 247 4.40 -0.17 3.01
CA LEU A 247 5.03 -0.26 1.69
C LEU A 247 4.07 -0.79 0.62
N VAL A 248 3.35 -1.88 0.93
CA VAL A 248 2.46 -2.58 -0.01
C VAL A 248 1.15 -1.82 -0.25
N ASN A 249 0.41 -1.51 0.82
CA ASN A 249 -0.96 -1.00 0.73
C ASN A 249 -1.05 0.54 0.72
N LYS A 250 0.09 1.26 0.75
CA LYS A 250 0.13 2.72 0.54
C LYS A 250 1.11 3.10 -0.56
N THR A 251 2.41 2.80 -0.39
CA THR A 251 3.45 3.30 -1.31
C THR A 251 3.37 2.66 -2.71
N ILE A 252 3.23 1.34 -2.78
CA ILE A 252 3.05 0.62 -4.05
C ILE A 252 1.69 0.96 -4.68
N GLU A 253 0.61 1.03 -3.88
CA GLU A 253 -0.72 1.33 -4.42
C GLU A 253 -0.83 2.76 -5.00
N ASP A 254 -0.20 3.79 -4.41
CA ASP A 254 -0.14 5.14 -5.02
C ASP A 254 0.54 5.13 -6.40
N THR A 255 1.59 4.31 -6.55
CA THR A 255 2.25 4.13 -7.85
C THR A 255 1.32 3.41 -8.84
N LEU A 256 0.62 2.35 -8.41
CA LEU A 256 -0.36 1.65 -9.24
C LEU A 256 -1.58 2.53 -9.61
N MET A 257 -2.02 3.44 -8.74
CA MET A 257 -3.04 4.44 -9.08
C MET A 257 -2.56 5.38 -10.19
N THR A 258 -1.27 5.70 -10.23
CA THR A 258 -0.66 6.49 -11.31
C THR A 258 -0.55 5.69 -12.61
N VAL A 259 -0.26 4.38 -12.52
CA VAL A 259 -0.32 3.44 -13.66
C VAL A 259 -1.74 3.37 -14.25
N LYS A 260 -2.78 3.25 -13.42
CA LYS A 260 -4.19 3.27 -13.88
C LYS A 260 -4.54 4.57 -14.63
N GLN A 261 -4.02 5.72 -14.17
CA GLN A 261 -4.18 7.01 -14.85
C GLN A 261 -3.45 7.06 -16.20
N TYR A 262 -2.24 6.49 -16.29
CA TYR A 262 -1.49 6.33 -17.54
C TYR A 262 -2.20 5.41 -18.54
N GLU A 263 -2.68 4.25 -18.10
CA GLU A 263 -3.45 3.30 -18.93
C GLU A 263 -4.73 3.97 -19.48
N THR A 264 -5.38 4.81 -18.68
CA THR A 264 -6.53 5.63 -19.11
C THR A 264 -6.14 6.67 -20.15
N ALA A 265 -5.06 7.45 -19.91
CA ALA A 265 -4.58 8.46 -20.84
C ALA A 265 -4.12 7.87 -22.19
N ARG A 266 -3.55 6.65 -22.17
CA ARG A 266 -3.21 5.87 -23.38
C ARG A 266 -4.45 5.53 -24.21
N ILE A 267 -5.51 5.01 -23.58
CA ILE A 267 -6.77 4.66 -24.28
C ILE A 267 -7.40 5.91 -24.89
N GLU A 268 -7.42 7.03 -24.17
CA GLU A 268 -7.88 8.30 -24.73
C GLU A 268 -7.03 8.72 -25.95
N TYR A 269 -5.70 8.74 -25.81
CA TYR A 269 -4.79 9.09 -26.90
C TYR A 269 -5.02 8.23 -28.16
N ASP A 270 -5.08 6.89 -28.01
CA ASP A 270 -5.36 5.98 -29.12
C ASP A 270 -6.74 6.21 -29.75
N ALA A 271 -7.76 6.56 -28.95
CA ALA A 271 -9.10 6.86 -29.45
C ALA A 271 -9.15 8.14 -30.30
N TYR A 272 -8.53 9.24 -29.84
CA TYR A 272 -8.46 10.50 -30.60
C TYR A 272 -7.48 10.44 -31.77
N ARG A 273 -6.43 9.61 -31.70
CA ARG A 273 -5.58 9.28 -32.85
C ARG A 273 -6.39 8.59 -33.94
N THR A 274 -7.15 7.56 -33.59
CA THR A 274 -7.99 6.81 -34.54
C THR A 274 -9.08 7.69 -35.16
N ASP A 275 -9.77 8.53 -34.38
CA ASP A 275 -10.76 9.49 -34.93
C ASP A 275 -10.12 10.49 -35.93
N LEU A 276 -8.91 10.98 -35.67
CA LEU A 276 -8.21 11.88 -36.57
C LEU A 276 -7.77 11.17 -37.85
N GLU A 277 -7.32 9.92 -37.76
CA GLU A 277 -7.01 9.06 -38.90
C GLU A 277 -8.26 8.81 -39.75
N GLU A 278 -9.40 8.43 -39.15
CA GLU A 278 -10.69 8.25 -39.81
C GLU A 278 -11.18 9.52 -40.53
N LEU A 279 -11.12 10.69 -39.87
CA LEU A 279 -11.52 11.96 -40.47
C LEU A 279 -10.63 12.39 -41.64
N ASN A 280 -9.33 12.06 -41.62
CA ASN A 280 -8.40 12.38 -42.69
C ASN A 280 -8.60 11.53 -43.96
N LEU A 281 -9.31 10.40 -43.87
CA LEU A 281 -9.76 9.61 -45.04
C LEU A 281 -11.01 10.20 -45.71
N GLY A 282 -11.69 11.15 -45.06
CA GLY A 282 -12.88 11.82 -45.58
C GLY A 282 -12.59 12.92 -46.63
N PRO A 283 -13.64 13.40 -47.32
CA PRO A 283 -13.51 14.49 -48.29
C PRO A 283 -13.15 15.82 -47.60
N ARG A 284 -12.23 16.59 -48.20
CA ARG A 284 -11.80 17.90 -47.69
C ARG A 284 -12.72 19.03 -48.14
N ASP A 285 -14.00 18.93 -47.81
CA ASP A 285 -14.98 19.98 -48.05
C ASP A 285 -15.02 21.04 -46.93
N ALA A 286 -15.75 22.13 -47.16
CA ALA A 286 -15.90 23.25 -46.22
C ALA A 286 -16.58 22.89 -44.89
N THR A 287 -17.24 21.72 -44.79
CA THR A 287 -17.90 21.23 -43.56
C THR A 287 -17.04 20.26 -42.77
N THR A 288 -16.07 19.63 -43.43
CA THR A 288 -15.19 18.61 -42.88
C THR A 288 -13.84 19.18 -42.44
N LEU A 289 -13.32 20.18 -43.16
CA LEU A 289 -12.07 20.87 -42.78
C LEU A 289 -12.08 21.42 -41.33
N PRO A 290 -13.14 22.12 -40.84
CA PRO A 290 -13.19 22.58 -39.44
C PRO A 290 -13.22 21.43 -38.42
N LYS A 291 -13.78 20.27 -38.78
CA LYS A 291 -13.83 19.08 -37.92
C LYS A 291 -12.46 18.40 -37.83
N ILE A 292 -11.71 18.37 -38.94
CA ILE A 292 -10.32 17.89 -38.96
C ILE A 292 -9.46 18.78 -38.07
N GLU A 293 -9.56 20.10 -38.21
CA GLU A 293 -8.81 21.05 -37.37
C GLU A 293 -9.13 20.87 -35.87
N GLN A 294 -10.42 20.78 -35.50
CA GLN A 294 -10.84 20.51 -34.13
C GLN A 294 -10.34 19.16 -33.62
N SER A 295 -10.39 18.11 -34.45
CA SER A 295 -9.89 16.78 -34.10
C SER A 295 -8.37 16.78 -33.90
N GLN A 296 -7.63 17.59 -34.67
CA GLN A 296 -6.18 17.71 -34.56
C GLN A 296 -5.76 18.42 -33.26
N GLN A 297 -6.51 19.45 -32.83
CA GLN A 297 -6.33 20.07 -31.51
C GLN A 297 -6.60 19.07 -30.37
N LEU A 298 -7.67 18.28 -30.46
CA LEU A 298 -8.01 17.27 -29.45
C LEU A 298 -6.98 16.13 -29.39
N PHE A 299 -6.51 15.65 -30.54
CA PHE A 299 -5.42 14.68 -30.63
C PHE A 299 -4.16 15.19 -29.91
N GLN A 300 -3.74 16.44 -30.19
CA GLN A 300 -2.55 17.02 -29.56
C GLN A 300 -2.71 17.15 -28.04
N LEU A 301 -3.89 17.58 -27.56
CA LEU A 301 -4.21 17.65 -26.13
C LEU A 301 -4.10 16.27 -25.42
N HIS A 302 -4.68 15.22 -26.02
CA HIS A 302 -4.62 13.88 -25.42
C HIS A 302 -3.23 13.24 -25.56
N LYS A 303 -2.47 13.59 -26.60
CA LYS A 303 -1.06 13.20 -26.74
C LYS A 303 -0.21 13.80 -25.62
N GLU A 304 -0.32 15.10 -25.37
CA GLU A 304 0.40 15.78 -24.28
C GLU A 304 0.04 15.20 -22.89
N LYS A 305 -1.23 14.87 -22.67
CA LYS A 305 -1.69 14.15 -21.47
C LYS A 305 -1.05 12.77 -21.35
N TYR A 306 -1.00 12.00 -22.43
CA TYR A 306 -0.36 10.68 -22.46
C TYR A 306 1.16 10.77 -22.20
N ASP A 307 1.88 11.62 -22.94
CA ASP A 307 3.33 11.81 -22.81
C ASP A 307 3.71 12.25 -21.39
N LYS A 308 2.90 13.14 -20.78
CA LYS A 308 3.06 13.53 -19.38
C LYS A 308 2.86 12.34 -18.44
N MET A 309 1.74 11.61 -18.53
CA MET A 309 1.46 10.48 -17.64
C MET A 309 2.51 9.36 -17.78
N ARG A 310 3.03 9.14 -18.98
CA ARG A 310 4.12 8.20 -19.27
C ARG A 310 5.39 8.57 -18.50
N ASN A 311 5.77 9.85 -18.52
CA ASN A 311 6.88 10.37 -17.75
C ASN A 311 6.63 10.27 -16.22
N ASP A 312 5.44 10.67 -15.76
CA ASP A 312 5.08 10.64 -14.34
C ASP A 312 5.14 9.21 -13.76
N VAL A 313 4.70 8.18 -14.51
CA VAL A 313 4.87 6.77 -14.12
C VAL A 313 6.33 6.34 -14.11
N SER A 314 7.12 6.67 -15.15
CA SER A 314 8.56 6.33 -15.20
C SER A 314 9.34 6.92 -14.02
N VAL A 315 9.02 8.16 -13.63
CA VAL A 315 9.61 8.83 -12.47
C VAL A 315 9.15 8.18 -11.15
N LYS A 316 7.85 7.91 -10.98
CA LYS A 316 7.36 7.24 -9.75
C LYS A 316 7.93 5.84 -9.57
N LEU A 317 8.08 5.04 -10.64
CA LEU A 317 8.69 3.71 -10.57
C LEU A 317 10.13 3.75 -10.04
N LYS A 318 10.94 4.73 -10.47
CA LYS A 318 12.31 4.92 -9.97
C LYS A 318 12.35 5.29 -8.49
N PHE A 319 11.54 6.26 -8.07
CA PHE A 319 11.43 6.63 -6.65
C PHE A 319 10.91 5.49 -5.77
N LEU A 320 9.94 4.72 -6.27
CA LEU A 320 9.41 3.55 -5.59
C LEU A 320 10.48 2.48 -5.40
N GLU A 321 11.29 2.19 -6.43
CA GLU A 321 12.36 1.19 -6.34
C GLU A 321 13.39 1.55 -5.25
N GLU A 322 13.84 2.82 -5.22
CA GLU A 322 14.71 3.31 -4.16
C GLU A 322 14.08 3.20 -2.76
N ASN A 323 12.82 3.60 -2.61
CA ASN A 323 12.11 3.54 -1.33
C ASN A 323 11.94 2.09 -0.86
N LYS A 324 11.50 1.21 -1.78
CA LYS A 324 11.32 -0.23 -1.56
C LYS A 324 12.59 -0.89 -1.06
N VAL A 325 13.73 -0.64 -1.70
CA VAL A 325 15.04 -1.19 -1.27
C VAL A 325 15.40 -0.70 0.12
N LYS A 326 15.30 0.62 0.39
CA LYS A 326 15.61 1.21 1.71
C LYS A 326 14.73 0.63 2.82
N VAL A 327 13.42 0.52 2.59
CA VAL A 327 12.47 -0.04 3.57
C VAL A 327 12.72 -1.53 3.79
N LEU A 328 12.76 -2.34 2.73
CA LEU A 328 12.91 -3.79 2.87
C LEU A 328 14.27 -4.18 3.47
N HIS A 329 15.36 -3.51 3.12
CA HIS A 329 16.67 -3.78 3.72
C HIS A 329 16.62 -3.64 5.25
N ASN A 330 16.12 -2.51 5.76
CA ASN A 330 16.01 -2.28 7.20
C ASN A 330 15.05 -3.28 7.87
N GLN A 331 13.87 -3.51 7.29
CA GLN A 331 12.85 -4.37 7.89
C GLN A 331 13.24 -5.85 7.91
N LEU A 332 13.91 -6.36 6.86
CA LEU A 332 14.40 -7.73 6.83
C LEU A 332 15.52 -7.97 7.85
N VAL A 333 16.45 -7.01 8.02
CA VAL A 333 17.51 -7.09 9.04
C VAL A 333 16.92 -7.06 10.44
N LEU A 334 15.99 -6.15 10.73
CA LEU A 334 15.33 -6.08 12.04
C LEU A 334 14.54 -7.36 12.37
N PHE A 335 13.81 -7.90 11.38
CA PHE A 335 13.08 -9.16 11.55
C PHE A 335 14.02 -10.35 11.84
N HIS A 336 15.10 -10.50 11.06
CA HIS A 336 16.10 -11.54 11.30
C HIS A 336 16.75 -11.42 12.69
N ASN A 337 17.19 -10.21 13.05
CA ASN A 337 17.85 -9.95 14.32
C ASN A 337 16.92 -10.25 15.52
N ALA A 338 15.64 -9.90 15.42
CA ALA A 338 14.66 -10.22 16.47
C ALA A 338 14.44 -11.73 16.64
N ILE A 339 14.34 -12.47 15.53
CA ILE A 339 14.22 -13.94 15.54
C ILE A 339 15.48 -14.58 16.15
N ALA A 340 16.66 -14.16 15.71
CA ALA A 340 17.94 -14.65 16.22
C ALA A 340 18.10 -14.35 17.73
N ALA A 341 17.78 -13.13 18.16
CA ALA A 341 17.85 -12.72 19.56
C ALA A 341 16.87 -13.50 20.45
N TYR A 342 15.66 -13.82 19.97
CA TYR A 342 14.72 -14.67 20.70
C TYR A 342 15.30 -16.06 20.96
N PHE A 343 15.82 -16.75 19.93
CA PHE A 343 16.37 -18.09 20.10
C PHE A 343 17.67 -18.09 20.93
N ALA A 344 18.58 -17.14 20.69
CA ALA A 344 19.82 -17.01 21.47
C ALA A 344 19.53 -16.66 22.95
N GLY A 345 18.58 -15.76 23.22
CA GLY A 345 18.16 -15.40 24.58
C GLY A 345 17.53 -16.57 25.36
N ASN A 346 16.93 -17.54 24.67
CA ASN A 346 16.36 -18.74 25.27
C ASN A 346 17.37 -19.90 25.39
N GLN A 347 18.45 -19.90 24.60
CA GLN A 347 19.42 -21.01 24.52
C GLN A 347 20.03 -21.37 25.89
N LYS A 348 20.43 -20.37 26.68
CA LYS A 348 21.08 -20.61 27.99
C LYS A 348 20.20 -21.41 28.96
N GLN A 349 18.88 -21.17 28.95
CA GLN A 349 17.94 -21.91 29.79
C GLN A 349 17.78 -23.35 29.28
N LEU A 350 17.64 -23.52 27.96
CA LEU A 350 17.53 -24.83 27.31
C LEU A 350 18.77 -25.70 27.57
N ASP A 351 19.97 -25.13 27.49
CA ASP A 351 21.23 -25.82 27.80
C ASP A 351 21.34 -26.25 29.27
N GLN A 352 20.67 -25.53 30.20
CA GLN A 352 20.57 -25.95 31.60
C GLN A 352 19.57 -27.11 31.75
N THR A 353 18.41 -27.03 31.09
CA THR A 353 17.40 -28.11 31.06
C THR A 353 18.01 -29.42 30.57
N LEU A 354 18.70 -29.38 29.42
CA LEU A 354 19.24 -30.56 28.76
C LEU A 354 20.32 -31.30 29.58
N LYS A 355 21.09 -30.55 30.38
CA LYS A 355 22.08 -31.14 31.30
C LYS A 355 21.44 -31.97 32.42
N GLN A 356 20.28 -31.55 32.93
CA GLN A 356 19.55 -32.31 33.96
C GLN A 356 19.00 -33.62 33.39
N PHE A 357 18.46 -33.60 32.17
CA PHE A 357 17.91 -34.80 31.51
C PHE A 357 18.96 -35.82 31.04
N HIS A 358 20.27 -35.55 31.17
CA HIS A 358 21.36 -36.37 30.62
C HIS A 358 21.25 -36.61 29.10
N ILE A 359 20.46 -35.81 28.38
CA ILE A 359 20.27 -35.91 26.94
C ILE A 359 21.50 -35.33 26.25
N LYS A 360 22.43 -36.19 25.85
CA LYS A 360 23.43 -35.85 24.84
C LYS A 360 22.70 -35.72 23.50
N LEU A 361 22.41 -34.47 23.08
CA LEU A 361 22.06 -34.24 21.67
C LEU A 361 23.23 -34.72 20.80
N LYS A 362 22.99 -35.74 19.97
CA LYS A 362 23.89 -36.05 18.86
C LYS A 362 23.76 -34.91 17.84
N ASN A 363 24.87 -34.24 17.55
CA ASN A 363 24.93 -33.34 16.40
C ASN A 363 24.70 -34.17 15.12
N PRO A 364 23.72 -33.84 14.28
CA PRO A 364 23.52 -34.55 13.02
C PRO A 364 24.72 -34.30 12.11
N GLY A 365 25.53 -35.35 11.88
CA GLY A 365 26.70 -35.32 10.99
C GLY A 365 28.01 -35.87 11.55
N VAL A 366 28.10 -36.19 12.84
CA VAL A 366 29.39 -36.62 13.47
C VAL A 366 29.59 -38.14 13.52
N ASP A 367 28.51 -38.93 13.54
CA ASP A 367 28.56 -40.39 13.75
C ASP A 367 28.33 -41.23 12.47
N ALA A 368 28.39 -40.62 11.28
CA ALA A 368 28.38 -41.36 10.03
C ALA A 368 29.84 -41.72 9.67
N PRO A 369 30.26 -43.00 9.73
CA PRO A 369 31.60 -43.37 9.29
C PRO A 369 31.76 -42.99 7.81
N SER A 370 32.89 -42.36 7.49
CA SER A 370 33.20 -42.02 6.10
C SER A 370 33.47 -43.31 5.33
N TRP A 371 32.72 -43.55 4.25
CA TRP A 371 32.89 -44.73 3.39
C TRP A 371 34.31 -44.86 2.79
N LEU A 372 35.12 -43.80 2.89
CA LEU A 372 36.53 -43.74 2.49
C LEU A 372 37.50 -44.37 3.50
N GLU A 373 37.04 -44.82 4.67
CA GLU A 373 37.88 -45.52 5.66
C GLU A 373 37.84 -47.07 5.53
N GLU A 374 37.08 -47.62 4.55
CA GLU A 374 36.89 -49.07 4.33
C GLU A 374 37.50 -49.60 3.01
N GLN A 375 38.62 -49.06 2.52
CA GLN A 375 39.40 -49.63 1.39
C GLN A 375 40.88 -49.88 1.71
#